data_AF-I9R0K8-F1
#
_entry.id   AF-I9R0K8-F1
#
_cell.length_a   1.000
_cell.length_b   1.000
_cell.length_c   1.000
_cell.angle_alpha   90.00
_cell.angle_beta   90.00
_cell.angle_gamma   90.00
#
_symmetry.space_group_name_H-M   'P 1'
#
loop_
_entity.id
_entity.type
_entity.pdbx_description
1 polymer ?
#
loop_
_entity_poly.entity_id
_entity_poly.type
_entity_poly.pdbx_seq_one_letter_code
_entity_poly.pdbx_strand_id
1 'polypeptide(L)'
;MLESRTHEEAGALWENFIISERIKHNAYSDSYCNSWFWRTQQQKEIDYIEEEDGQISTFEFKWNPGAKYKYPQQFIEAYPNSSFKVINRSNIEEFLLDL
;
A
#
# COMPACT_ATOMS: atom_id res chain seq x y z
N MET A 1 -11.90 3.46 24.16
CA MET A 1 -12.50 2.69 23.05
C MET A 1 -11.46 2.18 22.03
N LEU A 2 -10.16 2.13 22.38
CA LEU A 2 -9.08 1.53 21.58
C LEU A 2 -8.33 0.42 22.32
N GLU A 3 -8.69 0.13 23.57
CA GLU A 3 -7.93 -0.76 24.46
C GLU A 3 -8.28 -2.26 24.30
N SER A 4 -9.11 -2.63 23.31
CA SER A 4 -9.58 -4.02 23.14
C SER A 4 -9.39 -4.62 21.73
N ARG A 5 -8.64 -3.97 20.83
CA ARG A 5 -8.41 -4.49 19.48
C ARG A 5 -7.15 -5.36 19.42
N THR A 6 -7.19 -6.46 18.70
CA THR A 6 -6.01 -7.30 18.46
C THR A 6 -5.00 -6.55 17.58
N HIS A 7 -3.75 -6.98 17.58
CA HIS A 7 -2.72 -6.38 16.71
C HIS A 7 -3.10 -6.49 15.22
N GLU A 8 -3.76 -7.57 14.84
CA GLU A 8 -4.24 -7.81 13.47
C GLU A 8 -5.35 -6.83 13.08
N GLU A 9 -6.33 -6.61 13.96
CA GLU A 9 -7.41 -5.63 13.72
C GLU A 9 -6.86 -4.21 13.61
N ALA A 10 -5.88 -3.86 14.45
CA ALA A 10 -5.21 -2.57 14.38
C ALA A 10 -4.43 -2.41 13.06
N GLY A 11 -3.78 -3.47 12.57
CA GLY A 11 -3.10 -3.51 11.27
C GLY A 11 -4.05 -3.30 10.10
N ALA A 12 -5.15 -4.07 10.05
CA ALA A 12 -6.13 -3.97 8.98
C ALA A 12 -6.81 -2.58 8.92
N LEU A 13 -7.05 -1.95 10.07
CA LEU A 13 -7.60 -0.60 10.11
C LEU A 13 -6.59 0.45 9.65
N TRP A 14 -5.32 0.27 9.98
CA TRP A 14 -4.23 1.13 9.52
C TRP A 14 -4.08 1.08 8.01
N GLU A 15 -4.02 -0.12 7.44
CA GLU A 15 -4.02 -0.36 5.98
C GLU A 15 -5.20 0.35 5.31
N ASN A 16 -6.42 0.05 5.77
CA ASN A 16 -7.64 0.64 5.20
C ASN A 16 -7.68 2.16 5.31
N PHE A 17 -7.20 2.72 6.42
CA PHE A 17 -7.10 4.18 6.60
C PHE A 17 -6.19 4.79 5.53
N ILE A 18 -4.97 4.29 5.40
CA ILE A 18 -4.00 4.84 4.45
C ILE A 18 -4.51 4.76 3.01
N ILE A 19 -5.03 3.59 2.62
CA ILE A 19 -5.55 3.37 1.27
C ILE A 19 -6.73 4.31 0.99
N SER A 20 -7.62 4.50 1.97
CA SER A 20 -8.75 5.42 1.83
C SER A 20 -8.30 6.87 1.66
N GLU A 21 -7.29 7.32 2.42
CA GLU A 21 -6.75 8.67 2.29
C GLU A 21 -6.01 8.86 0.97
N ARG A 22 -5.26 7.85 0.50
CA ARG A 22 -4.58 7.90 -0.80
C ARG A 22 -5.57 7.98 -1.97
N ILE A 23 -6.64 7.17 -1.95
CA ILE A 23 -7.69 7.23 -2.97
C ILE A 23 -8.36 8.60 -3.00
N LYS A 24 -8.66 9.19 -1.83
CA LYS A 24 -9.21 10.55 -1.75
C LYS A 24 -8.23 11.58 -2.31
N HIS A 25 -6.94 11.46 -1.98
CA HIS A 25 -5.92 12.36 -2.51
C HIS A 25 -5.91 12.30 -4.04
N ASN A 26 -5.77 11.11 -4.64
CA ASN A 26 -5.75 10.94 -6.09
C ASN A 26 -7.00 11.50 -6.76
N ALA A 27 -8.18 11.32 -6.14
CA ALA A 27 -9.44 11.86 -6.64
C ALA A 27 -9.53 13.40 -6.55
N TYR A 28 -8.89 14.02 -5.56
CA TYR A 28 -8.90 15.47 -5.37
C TYR A 28 -7.78 16.20 -6.12
N SER A 29 -6.73 15.48 -6.54
CA SER A 29 -5.62 16.02 -7.33
C SER A 29 -5.87 15.98 -8.84
N ASP A 30 -7.05 15.52 -9.28
CA ASP A 30 -7.35 15.26 -10.70
C ASP A 30 -6.31 14.30 -11.35
N SER A 31 -5.72 13.41 -10.54
CA SER A 31 -4.78 12.41 -11.01
C SER A 31 -5.49 11.37 -11.87
N TYR A 32 -4.82 10.92 -12.94
CA TYR A 32 -5.26 9.81 -13.77
C TYR A 32 -4.73 8.45 -13.26
N CYS A 33 -4.16 8.43 -12.05
CA CYS A 33 -3.68 7.24 -11.39
C CYS A 33 -4.79 6.18 -11.25
N ASN A 34 -4.54 5.00 -11.80
CA ASN A 34 -5.39 3.84 -11.59
C ASN A 34 -4.95 3.09 -10.34
N SER A 35 -5.91 2.70 -9.51
CA SER A 35 -5.66 1.95 -8.27
C SER A 35 -6.14 0.51 -8.37
N TRP A 36 -5.32 -0.45 -7.95
CA TRP A 36 -5.63 -1.88 -8.01
C TRP A 36 -5.29 -2.62 -6.72
N PHE A 37 -5.99 -3.74 -6.50
CA PHE A 37 -5.65 -4.75 -5.50
C PHE A 37 -5.20 -6.02 -6.20
N TRP A 38 -4.17 -6.69 -5.68
CA TRP A 38 -3.64 -7.90 -6.31
C TRP A 38 -3.59 -9.08 -5.35
N ARG A 39 -4.07 -10.23 -5.81
CA ARG A 39 -4.05 -11.49 -5.08
C ARG A 39 -3.88 -12.68 -6.03
N THR A 40 -3.18 -13.73 -5.61
CA THR A 40 -3.09 -15.00 -6.34
C THR A 40 -3.95 -16.10 -5.71
N GLN A 41 -4.17 -17.19 -6.46
CA GLN A 41 -4.82 -18.41 -5.93
C GLN A 41 -4.07 -19.00 -4.72
N GLN A 42 -2.77 -18.74 -4.61
CA GLN A 42 -1.90 -19.17 -3.52
C GLN A 42 -1.90 -18.18 -2.34
N GLN A 43 -2.86 -17.24 -2.30
CA GLN A 43 -3.02 -16.23 -1.25
C GLN A 43 -1.77 -15.36 -1.05
N LYS A 44 -1.01 -15.08 -2.13
CA LYS A 44 -0.06 -13.97 -2.12
C LYS A 44 -0.80 -12.70 -2.46
N GLU A 45 -0.42 -11.62 -1.80
CA GLU A 45 -1.14 -10.34 -1.82
C GLU A 45 -0.14 -9.20 -1.98
N ILE A 46 -0.64 -8.10 -2.53
CA ILE A 46 -0.05 -6.77 -2.44
C ILE A 46 -1.20 -5.87 -1.97
N ASP A 47 -0.97 -5.10 -0.91
CA ASP A 47 -2.02 -4.33 -0.26
C ASP A 47 -2.63 -3.28 -1.20
N TYR A 48 -1.80 -2.61 -2.00
CA TYR A 48 -2.26 -1.54 -2.89
C TYR A 48 -1.29 -1.31 -4.05
N ILE A 49 -1.83 -1.00 -5.23
CA ILE A 49 -1.07 -0.74 -6.45
C ILE A 49 -1.59 0.54 -7.10
N GLU A 50 -0.66 1.37 -7.55
CA GLU A 50 -0.94 2.54 -8.39
C GLU A 50 -0.30 2.37 -9.77
N GLU A 51 -0.99 2.80 -10.81
CA GLU A 51 -0.49 2.88 -12.17
C GLU A 51 -0.76 4.27 -12.75
N GLU A 52 0.32 4.98 -13.10
CA GLU A 52 0.26 6.30 -13.76
C GLU A 52 1.40 6.37 -14.78
N ASP A 53 1.14 6.93 -15.96
CA ASP A 53 2.12 7.05 -17.05
C ASP A 53 2.84 5.73 -17.44
N GLY A 54 2.17 4.60 -17.27
CA GLY A 54 2.72 3.27 -17.52
C GLY A 54 3.70 2.77 -16.45
N GLN A 55 3.87 3.52 -15.36
CA GLN A 55 4.66 3.14 -14.19
C GLN A 55 3.76 2.48 -13.15
N ILE A 56 4.06 1.23 -12.82
CA ILE A 56 3.38 0.50 -11.75
C ILE A 56 4.17 0.68 -10.44
N SER A 57 3.48 1.11 -9.39
CA SER A 57 4.02 1.21 -8.04
C SER A 57 3.22 0.34 -7.09
N THR A 58 3.91 -0.50 -6.32
CA THR A 58 3.29 -1.43 -5.37
C THR A 58 3.64 -1.06 -3.95
N PHE A 59 2.64 -1.14 -3.06
CA PHE A 59 2.75 -0.68 -1.69
C PHE A 59 2.33 -1.78 -0.73
N GLU A 60 3.13 -1.95 0.31
CA GLU A 60 2.83 -2.78 1.48
C GLU A 60 2.74 -1.84 2.69
N PHE A 61 1.69 -1.94 3.50
CA PHE A 61 1.54 -1.12 4.69
C PHE A 61 1.94 -1.89 5.95
N LYS A 62 2.65 -1.20 6.84
CA LYS A 62 3.02 -1.73 8.15
C LYS A 62 2.88 -0.65 9.21
N TRP A 63 2.24 -0.96 10.33
CA TRP A 63 2.16 -0.02 11.44
C TRP A 63 3.55 0.31 12.04
N ASN A 64 4.40 -0.71 12.23
CA ASN A 64 5.73 -0.54 12.82
C ASN A 64 6.81 -0.45 11.74
N PRO A 65 7.71 0.55 11.77
CA PRO A 65 8.83 0.65 10.82
C PRO A 65 9.77 -0.57 10.85
N GLY A 66 9.92 -1.22 12.00
CA GLY A 66 10.71 -2.44 12.15
C GLY A 66 9.96 -3.75 11.84
N ALA A 67 8.71 -3.67 11.35
CA ALA A 67 7.96 -4.87 11.00
C ALA A 67 8.61 -5.59 9.81
N LYS A 68 8.64 -6.91 9.88
CA LYS A 68 9.03 -7.73 8.73
C LYS A 68 7.97 -7.62 7.65
N TYR A 69 8.41 -7.58 6.41
CA TYR A 69 7.56 -7.64 5.22
C TYR A 69 8.05 -8.74 4.29
N LYS A 70 7.16 -9.19 3.40
CA LYS A 70 7.51 -10.14 2.35
C LYS A 70 7.69 -9.35 1.06
N TYR A 71 8.87 -9.43 0.45
CA TYR A 71 9.08 -8.85 -0.86
C TYR A 71 8.23 -9.60 -1.90
N PRO A 72 7.44 -8.92 -2.75
CA PRO A 72 6.50 -9.57 -3.67
C PRO A 72 7.22 -10.06 -4.93
N GLN A 73 8.19 -10.95 -4.76
CA GLN A 73 9.09 -11.42 -5.82
C GLN A 73 8.34 -11.85 -7.09
N GLN A 74 7.27 -12.63 -6.94
CA GLN A 74 6.47 -13.10 -8.08
C GLN A 74 5.84 -11.97 -8.90
N PHE A 75 5.41 -10.89 -8.23
CA PHE A 75 4.83 -9.75 -8.93
C PHE A 75 5.92 -8.98 -9.69
N ILE A 76 7.04 -8.71 -9.03
CA ILE A 76 8.18 -8.00 -9.65
C ILE A 76 8.74 -8.79 -10.84
N GLU A 77 8.81 -10.11 -10.76
CA GLU A 77 9.22 -10.95 -11.90
C GLU A 77 8.24 -10.87 -13.09
N ALA A 78 6.94 -10.76 -12.82
CA ALA A 78 5.91 -10.61 -13.86
C ALA A 78 5.84 -9.18 -14.44
N TYR A 79 6.16 -8.18 -13.61
CA TYR A 79 6.14 -6.75 -13.93
C TYR A 79 7.49 -6.12 -13.59
N PRO A 80 8.55 -6.37 -14.37
CA PRO A 80 9.94 -6.03 -14.00
C PRO A 80 10.22 -4.53 -13.87
N ASN A 81 9.36 -3.68 -14.46
CA ASN A 81 9.48 -2.23 -14.35
C ASN A 81 8.68 -1.66 -13.17
N SER A 82 8.02 -2.51 -12.36
CA SER A 82 7.27 -2.04 -11.21
C SER A 82 8.17 -1.72 -10.01
N SER A 83 7.73 -0.79 -9.17
CA SER A 83 8.41 -0.46 -7.91
C SER A 83 7.73 -1.15 -6.72
N PHE A 84 8.45 -1.31 -5.61
CA PHE A 84 7.90 -1.80 -4.34
C PHE A 84 8.36 -0.91 -3.19
N LYS A 85 7.40 -0.39 -2.40
CA LYS A 85 7.67 0.45 -1.23
C LYS A 85 6.87 -0.02 -0.02
N VAL A 86 7.52 0.00 1.14
CA VAL A 86 6.85 -0.25 2.42
C VAL A 86 6.48 1.08 3.06
N ILE A 87 5.19 1.27 3.32
CA ILE A 87 4.64 2.47 3.95
C ILE A 87 4.35 2.18 5.41
N ASN A 88 4.84 3.04 6.29
CA ASN A 88 4.70 2.90 7.73
C ASN A 88 4.66 4.28 8.40
N ARG A 89 4.57 4.30 9.73
CA ARG A 89 4.46 5.54 10.51
C ARG A 89 5.58 6.55 10.28
N SER A 90 6.75 6.15 9.78
CA SER A 90 7.87 7.08 9.53
C SER A 90 7.82 7.76 8.16
N ASN A 91 7.03 7.26 7.20
CA ASN A 91 6.98 7.78 5.83
C ASN A 91 5.56 7.89 5.25
N ILE A 92 4.53 7.73 6.09
CA ILE A 92 3.12 7.87 5.69
C ILE A 92 2.79 9.27 5.18
N GLU A 93 3.35 10.32 5.79
CA GLU A 93 3.07 11.71 5.38
C GLU A 93 3.60 11.98 3.98
N GLU A 94 4.82 11.56 3.68
CA GLU A 94 5.40 11.64 2.32
C GLU A 94 4.52 10.90 1.30
N PHE A 95 4.02 9.71 1.67
CA PHE A 95 3.14 8.93 0.81
C PHE A 95 1.75 9.56 0.59
N LEU A 96 1.16 10.17 1.62
CA LEU A 96 -0.18 10.76 1.50
C LEU A 96 -0.17 12.14 0.84
N LEU A 97 0.94 12.87 0.89
CA LEU A 97 1.02 14.25 0.43
C LEU A 97 1.89 14.45 -0.82
N ASP A 98 2.48 13.37 -1.35
CA ASP A 98 3.43 13.40 -2.47
C ASP A 98 4.58 14.41 -2.26
N LEU A 99 5.17 14.41 -1.06
CA LEU A 99 6.31 15.27 -0.67
C LEU A 99 7.68 14.71 -1.08
#